data_AF-H6RSX6-F1
#
_entry.id   AF-H6RSX6-F1
#
_cell.length_a   1.000
_cell.length_b   1.000
_cell.length_c   1.000
_cell.angle_alpha   90.00
_cell.angle_beta   90.00
_cell.angle_gamma   90.00
#
_symmetry.space_group_name_H-M   'P 1'
#
loop_
_entity.id
_entity.type
_entity.pdbx_description
1 polymer ?
#
loop_
_entity_poly.entity_id
_entity_poly.type
_entity_poly.pdbx_seq_one_letter_code
_entity_poly.pdbx_strand_id
1 'polypeptide(L)' 'MADRDRYDENDPRHHTIKLRGMLDDVAQHAREDVGKIDDPKAQALFETVAEVCAALARTTEHYEQRSEPAWQR' A
#
# COMPACT_ATOMS: atom_id res chain seq x y z
N MET A 1 -4.61 12.78 4.38
CA MET A 1 -3.50 13.57 3.79
C MET A 1 -2.64 14.31 4.84
N ALA A 2 -2.61 13.89 6.12
CA ALA A 2 -1.95 14.67 7.19
C ALA A 2 -0.64 14.05 7.75
N ASP A 3 -0.23 12.85 7.30
CA ASP A 3 0.94 12.15 7.87
C ASP A 3 2.23 12.26 7.01
N ARG A 4 2.18 12.95 5.86
CA ARG A 4 3.29 12.97 4.89
C ARG A 4 4.51 13.80 5.35
N ASP A 5 4.32 14.71 6.30
CA ASP A 5 5.38 15.61 6.80
C ASP A 5 5.90 15.23 8.19
N ARG A 6 5.67 13.98 8.64
CA ARG A 6 6.06 13.54 9.99
C ARG A 6 7.53 13.12 10.11
N TYR A 7 8.19 12.79 8.99
CA TYR A 7 9.56 12.25 8.97
C TYR A 7 10.41 12.93 7.88
N ASP A 8 11.69 13.13 8.17
CA ASP A 8 12.68 13.68 7.22
C ASP A 8 12.87 12.76 6.01
N GLU A 9 13.32 13.31 4.87
CA GLU A 9 13.51 12.54 3.63
C GLU A 9 14.52 11.39 3.77
N ASN A 10 15.50 11.50 4.68
CA ASN A 10 16.47 10.43 4.94
C ASN A 10 15.91 9.31 5.84
N ASP A 11 14.71 9.48 6.40
CA ASP A 11 14.04 8.46 7.21
C ASP A 11 13.29 7.48 6.27
N PRO A 12 13.56 6.17 6.33
CA PRO A 12 12.86 5.19 5.52
C PRO A 12 11.32 5.27 5.65
N ARG A 13 10.81 5.70 6.82
CA ARG A 13 9.37 5.85 7.08
C ARG A 13 8.72 6.93 6.22
N HIS A 14 9.47 7.98 5.85
CA HIS A 14 9.00 8.99 4.91
C HIS A 14 8.61 8.34 3.57
N HIS A 15 9.44 7.40 3.10
CA HIS A 15 9.21 6.70 1.85
C HIS A 15 8.17 5.59 1.98
N THR A 16 8.15 4.81 3.08
CA THR A 16 7.17 3.73 3.24
C THR A 16 5.75 4.27 3.34
N ILE A 17 5.52 5.40 3.99
CA ILE A 17 4.20 6.04 4.07
C ILE A 17 3.70 6.46 2.69
N LYS A 18 4.60 7.01 1.86
CA LYS A 18 4.27 7.39 0.48
C LYS A 18 4.00 6.16 -0.38
N LEU A 19 4.83 5.12 -0.27
CA LEU A 19 4.66 3.85 -0.98
C LEU A 19 3.34 3.19 -0.60
N ARG A 20 3.01 3.11 0.69
CA ARG A 20 1.74 2.57 1.19
C ARG A 20 0.55 3.24 0.52
N GLY A 21 0.52 4.58 0.52
CA GLY A 21 -0.56 5.33 -0.12
C GLY A 21 -0.72 5.03 -1.62
N MET A 22 0.39 4.96 -2.37
CA MET A 22 0.33 4.62 -3.80
C MET A 22 -0.13 3.18 -4.03
N LEU A 23 0.28 2.23 -3.18
CA LEU A 23 -0.14 0.84 -3.26
C LEU A 23 -1.63 0.67 -2.92
N ASP A 24 -2.13 1.39 -1.92
CA ASP A 24 -3.55 1.41 -1.57
C ASP A 24 -4.39 2.01 -2.70
N ASP A 25 -3.94 3.11 -3.31
CA ASP A 25 -4.62 3.74 -4.45
C ASP A 25 -4.75 2.76 -5.64
N VAL A 26 -3.67 2.03 -5.97
CA VAL A 26 -3.68 1.01 -7.02
C VAL A 26 -4.60 -0.16 -6.66
N ALA A 27 -4.54 -0.63 -5.40
CA ALA A 27 -5.38 -1.74 -4.96
C ALA A 27 -6.87 -1.39 -5.01
N GLN A 28 -7.23 -0.18 -4.60
CA GLN A 28 -8.60 0.33 -4.70
C GLN A 28 -9.05 0.41 -6.15
N HIS A 29 -8.24 1.04 -7.02
CA HIS A 29 -8.58 1.19 -8.43
C HIS A 29 -8.80 -0.16 -9.12
N ALA A 30 -7.94 -1.14 -8.85
CA ALA A 30 -8.07 -2.47 -9.40
C ALA A 30 -9.39 -3.15 -8.98
N ARG A 31 -9.80 -3.04 -7.70
CA ARG A 31 -11.10 -3.57 -7.24
C ARG A 31 -12.30 -2.88 -7.88
N GLU A 32 -12.25 -1.57 -8.03
CA GLU A 32 -13.32 -0.81 -8.68
C GLU A 32 -13.51 -1.23 -10.13
N ASP A 33 -12.42 -1.56 -10.84
CA ASP A 33 -12.46 -1.97 -12.24
C ASP A 33 -12.94 -3.40 -12.46
N VAL A 34 -12.81 -4.30 -11.47
CA VAL A 34 -13.42 -5.65 -11.53
C VAL A 34 -14.92 -5.57 -11.84
N GLY A 35 -15.64 -4.61 -11.23
CA GLY A 35 -17.07 -4.41 -11.44
C GLY A 35 -17.45 -3.77 -12.78
N LYS A 36 -16.47 -3.31 -13.57
CA LYS A 36 -16.66 -2.61 -14.85
C LYS A 36 -16.32 -3.49 -16.07
N ILE A 37 -15.74 -4.66 -15.84
CA ILE A 37 -15.19 -5.53 -16.88
C ILE A 37 -16.01 -6.83 -16.97
N ASP A 38 -16.37 -7.24 -18.17
CA ASP A 38 -17.11 -8.50 -18.41
C ASP A 38 -16.19 -9.71 -18.68
N ASP A 39 -14.92 -9.50 -19.02
CA ASP A 39 -13.95 -10.58 -19.24
C ASP A 39 -13.52 -11.23 -17.90
N PRO A 40 -13.87 -12.52 -17.66
CA PRO A 40 -13.54 -13.20 -16.41
C PRO A 40 -12.03 -13.30 -16.15
N LYS A 41 -11.20 -13.35 -17.20
CA LYS A 41 -9.75 -13.41 -17.04
C LYS A 41 -9.18 -12.08 -16.57
N ALA A 42 -9.69 -10.99 -17.13
CA ALA A 42 -9.34 -9.65 -16.67
C ALA A 42 -9.80 -9.44 -15.23
N GLN A 43 -11.04 -9.82 -14.86
CA GLN A 43 -11.49 -9.73 -13.47
C GLN A 43 -10.53 -10.44 -12.50
N ALA A 44 -10.11 -11.67 -12.81
CA ALA A 44 -9.17 -12.42 -11.98
C ALA A 44 -7.79 -11.73 -11.87
N LEU A 45 -7.31 -11.13 -12.96
CA LEU A 45 -6.06 -10.35 -12.96
C LEU A 45 -6.18 -9.14 -12.04
N PHE A 46 -7.26 -8.37 -12.15
CA PHE A 46 -7.46 -7.15 -11.36
C PHE A 46 -7.63 -7.46 -9.88
N GLU A 47 -8.34 -8.54 -9.52
CA GLU A 47 -8.41 -9.02 -8.14
C GLU A 47 -7.02 -9.39 -7.60
N THR A 48 -6.23 -10.12 -8.40
CA THR A 48 -4.86 -10.49 -8.02
C THR A 48 -3.98 -9.26 -7.79
N VAL A 49 -4.06 -8.27 -8.67
CA VAL A 49 -3.33 -6.99 -8.53
C VAL A 49 -3.75 -6.29 -7.25
N ALA A 50 -5.05 -6.21 -6.96
CA ALA A 50 -5.56 -5.60 -5.76
C ALA A 50 -5.04 -6.27 -4.49
N GLU A 51 -5.06 -7.60 -4.43
CA GLU A 51 -4.58 -8.37 -3.28
C GLU A 51 -3.08 -8.20 -3.06
N VAL A 52 -2.27 -8.27 -4.12
CA VAL A 52 -0.81 -8.13 -4.01
C VAL A 52 -0.44 -6.71 -3.59
N CYS A 53 -1.04 -5.68 -4.19
CA CYS A 53 -0.79 -4.29 -3.79
C CYS A 53 -1.18 -4.04 -2.32
N ALA A 54 -2.33 -4.55 -1.87
CA ALA A 54 -2.75 -4.45 -0.47
C ALA A 54 -1.82 -5.24 0.48
N ALA A 55 -1.26 -6.37 0.05
CA ALA A 55 -0.28 -7.12 0.85
C ALA A 55 1.04 -6.35 0.98
N LEU A 56 1.50 -5.69 -0.09
CA LEU A 56 2.68 -4.83 -0.06
C LEU A 56 2.45 -3.61 0.85
N ALA A 57 1.29 -2.96 0.76
CA ALA A 57 0.91 -1.84 1.63
C ALA A 57 0.96 -2.23 3.12
N ARG A 58 0.38 -3.38 3.49
CA ARG A 58 0.46 -3.92 4.86
C ARG A 58 1.89 -4.24 5.28
N THR A 59 2.71 -4.74 4.38
CA THR A 59 4.13 -5.02 4.67
C THR A 59 4.90 -3.75 4.99
N THR A 60 4.64 -2.66 4.25
CA THR A 60 5.24 -1.35 4.54
C THR A 60 4.76 -0.78 5.89
N GLU A 61 3.47 -0.95 6.21
CA GLU A 61 2.93 -0.57 7.52
C GLU A 61 3.57 -1.38 8.67
N HIS A 62 3.76 -2.69 8.50
CA HIS A 62 4.44 -3.52 9.51
C HIS A 62 5.87 -3.03 9.79
N TYR A 63 6.58 -2.53 8.77
CA TYR A 63 7.88 -1.92 8.97
C TYR A 63 7.79 -0.62 9.78
N GLU A 64 6.82 0.26 9.48
CA GLU A 64 6.57 1.51 10.23
C GLU A 64 6.29 1.24 11.72
N GLN A 65 5.42 0.27 12.01
CA GLN A 65 5.05 -0.09 13.39
C GLN A 65 6.21 -0.75 14.17
N ARG A 66 7.09 -1.50 13.48
CA ARG A 66 8.29 -2.12 14.08
C ARG A 66 9.50 -1.18 14.14
N SER A 67 9.45 -0.03 13.49
CA SER A 67 10.52 0.98 13.51
C SER A 67 10.28 2.07 14.55
N GLU A 68 9.20 1.98 15.34
CA GLU A 68 9.04 2.83 16.51
C GLU A 68 10.17 2.57 17.52
N PRO A 69 10.67 3.63 18.22
CA PRO A 69 11.78 3.51 19.17
C PRO A 69 11.56 2.45 20.27
N ALA A 70 10.31 2.07 20.55
CA ALA A 70 9.95 0.99 21.47
C ALA A 70 10.43 -0.41 21.02
N TRP A 71 10.77 -0.58 19.73
CA TRP A 71 11.19 -1.86 19.13
C TRP A 71 12.68 -1.92 18.75
N GLN A 72 13.40 -0.79 18.83
CA GLN A 72 14.85 -0.72 18.63
C GLN A 72 15.56 -0.88 19.99
N ARG A 73 15.55 -2.09 20.54
CA ARG A 73 16.45 -2.48 21.64
C ARG A 73 17.72 -3.11 21.10
#